data_AF-A0AA95HK49-F1
#
_entry.id   AF-A0AA95HK49-F1
#
_cell.length_a   1.000
_cell.length_b   1.000
_cell.length_c   1.000
_cell.angle_alpha   90.00
_cell.angle_beta   90.00
_cell.angle_gamma   90.00
#
_symmetry.space_group_name_H-M   'P 1'
#
loop_
_entity.id
_entity.type
_entity.pdbx_description
1 polymer ?
#
loop_
_entity_poly.entity_id
_entity_poly.type
_entity_poly.pdbx_seq_one_letter_code
_entity_poly.pdbx_strand_id
1 'polypeptide(L)'
;MKTKIVISAVNLVEGGPLTILRSCLKALNDYSAYNDVEVLALVHKKELCSFSNITYIEVPWAKNNWIYRIFFEFFYLKKFLGK
;
A
#
# COMPACT_ATOMS: atom_id res chain seq x y z
N MET A 1 -10.66 -10.16 -15.91
CA MET A 1 -10.06 -10.23 -14.55
C MET A 1 -9.24 -8.98 -14.39
N LYS A 2 -9.57 -8.09 -13.44
CA LYS A 2 -8.88 -6.81 -13.28
C LYS A 2 -7.48 -7.02 -12.72
N THR A 3 -6.47 -6.38 -13.28
CA THR A 3 -5.09 -6.49 -12.77
C THR A 3 -5.01 -5.77 -11.43
N LYS A 4 -4.49 -6.43 -10.39
CA LYS A 4 -4.37 -5.86 -9.04
C LYS A 4 -2.91 -5.67 -8.66
N ILE A 5 -2.55 -4.44 -8.32
CA ILE A 5 -1.22 -4.06 -7.85
C ILE A 5 -1.30 -3.79 -6.36
N VAL A 6 -0.50 -4.53 -5.57
CA VAL A 6 -0.44 -4.37 -4.11
C VAL A 6 0.94 -3.85 -3.73
N ILE A 7 0.99 -2.74 -3.01
CA ILE A 7 2.23 -2.15 -2.49
C ILE A 7 2.27 -2.31 -0.98
N SER A 8 3.34 -2.93 -0.46
CA SER A 8 3.63 -2.96 0.98
C SER A 8 4.69 -1.92 1.32
N ALA A 9 4.26 -0.83 1.95
CA ALA A 9 5.07 0.35 2.25
C ALA A 9 4.99 0.77 3.72
N VAL A 10 4.65 -0.16 4.62
CA VAL A 10 4.40 0.10 6.05
C VAL A 10 5.59 0.69 6.82
N ASN A 11 6.82 0.59 6.28
CA ASN A 11 8.04 1.14 6.88
C ASN A 11 8.50 2.48 6.26
N LEU A 12 7.89 2.92 5.16
CA LEU A 12 8.32 4.10 4.40
C LEU A 12 7.63 5.36 4.95
N VAL A 13 8.04 5.78 6.14
CA VAL A 13 7.31 6.79 6.93
C VAL A 13 7.92 8.19 6.90
N GLU A 14 9.20 8.33 6.53
CA GLU A 14 9.91 9.61 6.57
C GLU A 14 11.08 9.67 5.58
N GLY A 15 11.62 10.88 5.39
CA GLY A 15 12.82 11.13 4.59
C GLY A 15 12.70 10.75 3.11
N GLY A 16 13.85 10.46 2.48
CA GLY A 16 13.93 10.03 1.09
C GLY A 16 13.04 8.83 0.72
N PRO A 17 12.93 7.79 1.56
CA PRO A 17 12.05 6.65 1.29
C PRO A 17 10.56 7.04 1.16
N LEU A 18 10.07 7.99 1.96
CA LEU A 18 8.70 8.50 1.82
C LEU A 18 8.51 9.27 0.51
N THR A 19 9.53 10.04 0.08
CA THR A 19 9.49 10.75 -1.20
C THR A 19 9.37 9.77 -2.37
N ILE A 20 10.14 8.67 -2.35
CA ILE A 20 10.06 7.62 -3.38
C ILE A 20 8.67 6.96 -3.38
N LEU A 21 8.13 6.65 -2.21
CA LEU A 21 6.77 6.10 -2.09
C LEU A 21 5.73 7.03 -2.72
N ARG A 22 5.78 8.33 -2.42
CA ARG A 22 4.86 9.33 -2.98
C ARG A 22 4.94 9.39 -4.50
N SER A 23 6.15 9.41 -5.07
CA SER A 23 6.34 9.43 -6.52
C SER A 23 5.79 8.16 -7.19
N CYS A 24 6.04 6.99 -6.58
CA CYS A 24 5.52 5.71 -7.07
C CYS A 24 3.97 5.68 -7.03
N LEU A 25 3.37 6.05 -5.90
CA LEU A 25 1.91 6.09 -5.75
C LEU A 25 1.27 7.13 -6.68
N LYS A 26 1.91 8.29 -6.91
CA LYS A 26 1.41 9.27 -7.88
C LYS A 26 1.34 8.67 -9.29
N ALA A 27 2.42 8.01 -9.73
CA ALA A 27 2.46 7.37 -11.03
C ALA A 27 1.37 6.28 -11.17
N LEU A 28 1.15 5.49 -10.12
CA LEU A 28 0.11 4.46 -10.12
C LEU A 28 -1.31 5.02 -10.08
N ASN A 29 -1.55 6.11 -9.36
CA ASN A 29 -2.83 6.81 -9.36
C ASN A 29 -3.20 7.31 -10.75
N ASP A 30 -2.22 7.88 -11.46
CA ASP A 30 -2.43 8.39 -12.81
C ASP A 30 -2.64 7.22 -13.77
N TYR A 31 -1.86 6.15 -13.62
CA TYR A 31 -2.03 4.95 -14.43
C TYR A 31 -3.39 4.28 -14.21
N SER A 32 -3.86 4.14 -12.96
CA SER A 32 -5.15 3.53 -12.67
C SER A 32 -6.35 4.39 -13.08
N ALA A 33 -6.17 5.69 -13.32
CA ALA A 33 -7.22 6.55 -13.84
C ALA A 33 -7.63 6.18 -15.28
N TYR A 34 -6.68 5.69 -16.08
CA TYR A 34 -6.87 5.41 -17.51
C TYR A 34 -6.82 3.92 -17.86
N ASN A 35 -6.46 3.05 -16.91
CA ASN A 35 -6.31 1.62 -17.12
C ASN A 35 -7.20 0.85 -16.14
N ASP A 36 -7.66 -0.34 -16.55
CA ASP A 36 -8.42 -1.23 -15.66
C ASP A 36 -7.49 -1.93 -14.65
N VAL A 37 -6.93 -1.15 -13.73
CA VAL A 37 -6.02 -1.60 -12.67
C VAL A 37 -6.54 -1.15 -11.31
N GLU A 38 -6.54 -2.07 -10.35
CA GLU A 38 -6.84 -1.78 -8.94
C GLU A 38 -5.51 -1.66 -8.17
N VAL A 39 -5.33 -0.57 -7.44
CA VAL A 39 -4.13 -0.31 -6.64
C VAL A 39 -4.48 -0.33 -5.16
N LEU A 40 -3.79 -1.17 -4.39
CA LEU A 40 -3.92 -1.30 -2.94
C LEU A 40 -2.57 -0.99 -2.27
N ALA A 41 -2.55 -0.02 -1.36
CA ALA A 41 -1.35 0.38 -0.64
C ALA A 41 -1.48 0.09 0.87
N LEU A 42 -0.61 -0.77 1.39
CA LEU A 42 -0.42 -0.97 2.82
C LEU A 42 0.60 0.05 3.32
N VAL A 43 0.17 1.00 4.15
CA VAL A 43 1.00 2.14 4.60
C VAL A 43 0.93 2.29 6.11
N HIS A 44 1.90 2.98 6.71
CA HIS A 44 1.84 3.29 8.14
C HIS A 44 0.71 4.28 8.47
N LYS A 45 0.60 5.35 7.67
CA LYS A 45 -0.44 6.37 7.71
C LYS A 45 -0.76 6.84 6.29
N LYS A 46 -2.02 6.87 5.91
CA LYS A 46 -2.48 7.30 4.57
C LYS A 46 -2.27 8.79 4.33
N GLU A 47 -2.31 9.59 5.41
CA GLU A 47 -2.07 11.05 5.40
C GLU A 47 -0.71 11.41 4.80
N LEU A 48 0.26 10.49 4.90
CA LEU A 48 1.58 10.69 4.34
C LEU A 48 1.60 10.59 2.81
N CYS A 49 0.60 9.98 2.16
CA CYS A 49 0.61 9.72 0.72
C CYS A 49 -0.78 9.39 0.15
N SER A 50 -1.74 10.33 0.23
CA SER A 50 -3.13 10.12 -0.19
C SER A 50 -3.39 10.49 -1.65
N PHE A 51 -3.98 9.55 -2.40
CA PHE A 51 -4.40 9.71 -3.80
C PHE A 51 -5.80 9.09 -4.01
N SER A 52 -6.59 9.63 -4.93
CA SER A 52 -8.02 9.27 -5.09
C SER A 52 -8.23 7.88 -5.67
N ASN A 53 -7.33 7.40 -6.52
CA ASN A 53 -7.49 6.15 -7.26
C ASN A 53 -6.75 4.97 -6.61
N ILE A 54 -6.43 5.09 -5.31
CA ILE A 54 -5.68 4.11 -4.54
C ILE A 54 -6.46 3.77 -3.27
N THR A 55 -6.63 2.48 -3.03
CA THR A 55 -7.19 1.99 -1.77
C THR A 55 -6.06 1.86 -0.75
N TYR A 56 -6.27 2.38 0.46
CA TYR A 56 -5.25 2.33 1.52
C TYR A 56 -5.69 1.42 2.65
N ILE A 57 -4.74 0.65 3.17
CA ILE A 57 -4.87 -0.03 4.46
C ILE A 57 -3.76 0.51 5.36
N GLU A 58 -4.18 1.13 6.45
CA GLU A 58 -3.26 1.67 7.45
C GLU A 58 -2.86 0.58 8.44
N VAL A 59 -1.54 0.39 8.60
CA VAL A 59 -0.96 -0.66 9.43
C VAL A 59 0.08 -0.03 10.39
N PRO A 60 -0.34 0.90 11.27
CA PRO A 60 0.58 1.68 12.10
C PRO A 60 1.40 0.82 13.07
N TRP A 61 0.82 -0.28 13.55
CA TRP A 61 1.45 -1.23 14.47
C TRP A 61 2.59 -2.06 13.86
N ALA A 62 2.71 -2.16 12.53
CA ALA A 62 3.70 -3.03 11.88
C ALA A 62 5.13 -2.51 12.04
N LYS A 63 5.29 -1.22 12.32
CA LYS A 63 6.60 -0.62 12.64
C LYS A 63 7.10 -1.08 14.01
N ASN A 64 6.21 -1.29 14.98
CA ASN A 64 6.57 -1.55 16.37
C ASN A 64 6.86 -3.02 16.65
N ASN A 65 6.34 -3.94 15.84
CA ASN A 65 6.57 -5.38 16.06
C ASN A 65 6.52 -6.17 14.74
N TRP A 66 7.68 -6.69 14.33
CA TRP A 66 7.90 -7.38 13.08
C TRP A 66 7.13 -8.71 12.97
N ILE A 67 6.80 -9.36 14.09
CA ILE A 67 5.99 -10.60 14.09
C ILE A 67 4.55 -10.32 13.67
N TYR A 68 3.96 -9.20 14.11
CA TYR A 68 2.64 -8.78 13.65
C TYR A 68 2.63 -8.40 12.17
N ARG A 69 3.76 -7.90 11.63
CA ARG A 69 3.91 -7.67 10.20
C ARG A 69 3.84 -8.98 9.41
N ILE A 70 4.57 -10.02 9.83
CA ILE A 70 4.50 -11.34 9.19
C ILE A 70 3.09 -11.92 9.31
N PHE A 71 2.47 -11.86 10.49
CA PHE A 71 1.11 -12.35 10.68
C PHE A 71 0.09 -11.63 9.77
N PHE A 72 0.19 -10.30 9.67
CA PHE A 72 -0.65 -9.51 8.78
C PHE A 72 -0.41 -9.83 7.30
N GLU A 73 0.85 -9.91 6.87
CA GLU A 73 1.20 -10.27 5.49
C GLU A 73 0.77 -11.71 5.14
N PHE A 74 0.77 -12.66 6.08
CA PHE A 74 0.39 -14.05 5.78
C PHE A 74 -1.10 -14.34 5.93
N PHE A 75 -1.78 -13.77 6.93
CA PHE A 75 -3.20 -14.05 7.19
C PHE A 75 -4.14 -13.01 6.58
N TYR A 76 -3.77 -11.73 6.61
CA TYR A 76 -4.64 -10.64 6.14
C TYR A 76 -4.55 -10.46 4.62
N LEU A 77 -3.34 -10.46 4.04
CA LEU A 77 -3.20 -10.42 2.58
C LEU A 77 -3.73 -11.69 1.90
N LYS A 78 -3.58 -12.89 2.48
CA LYS A 78 -4.23 -14.10 1.95
C LYS A 78 -5.75 -13.95 1.84
N LYS A 79 -6.37 -13.23 2.77
CA LYS A 79 -7.82 -12.96 2.73
C LYS A 79 -8.22 -11.95 1.66
N PHE A 80 -7.31 -11.06 1.22
CA PHE A 80 -7.55 -10.04 0.19
C PHE A 80 -7.06 -10.43 -1.21
N LEU A 81 -6.07 -11.33 -1.30
CA LEU A 81 -5.51 -11.90 -2.54
C LEU A 81 -6.11 -13.27 -2.88
N GLY A 82 -6.68 -13.97 -1.90
CA GLY A 82 -7.41 -15.22 -2.10
C GLY A 82 -8.77 -14.95 -2.72
N LYS A 83 -8.87 -15.23 -4.02
CA LYS A 83 -10.06 -15.86 -4.59
C LYS A 83 -10.10 -17.32 -4.15
#